data_AF-A0A2K8L299-F1
#
_entry.id   AF-A0A2K8L299-F1
#
_cell.length_a   1.000
_cell.length_b   1.000
_cell.length_c   1.000
_cell.angle_alpha   90.00
_cell.angle_beta   90.00
_cell.angle_gamma   90.00
#
_symmetry.space_group_name_H-M   'P 1'
#
loop_
_entity.id
_entity.type
_entity.pdbx_description
1 polymer ?
#
loop_
_entity_poly.entity_id
_entity_poly.type
_entity_poly.pdbx_seq_one_letter_code
_entity_poly.pdbx_strand_id
1 'polypeptide(L)'
;MTTYNTSSDAANTAVRSFLTKVGEYYLGHSFNTGSGKGKATWARIRDDVFSGTCCYCGEAHAVLQIEHLLMFNRTEYGLHHPGNIAPCCKPCNKRERKEGKTYTSWEEHLQVVCERRNESYLFEQRKNKIINHITAEKYPDLDEKERHAIRVIANSLYENIKLESEKSLNMYKQLDEAFVNR
;
A
#
# COMPACT_ATOMS: atom_id res chain seq x y z
N MET A 1 -11.36 -5.86 12.22
CA MET A 1 -10.82 -5.23 13.44
C MET A 1 -9.63 -6.07 13.86
N THR A 2 -8.44 -5.48 14.04
CA THR A 2 -7.28 -6.25 14.51
C THR A 2 -7.58 -6.77 15.92
N THR A 3 -7.41 -8.08 16.14
CA THR A 3 -7.73 -8.73 17.42
C THR A 3 -6.67 -8.47 18.50
N TYR A 4 -5.52 -7.92 18.11
CA TYR A 4 -4.40 -7.55 18.99
C TYR A 4 -3.68 -6.35 18.39
N ASN A 5 -3.61 -5.22 19.11
CA ASN A 5 -2.97 -4.00 18.63
C ASN A 5 -1.62 -3.81 19.33
N THR A 6 -0.58 -3.56 18.55
CA THR A 6 0.78 -3.28 19.02
C THR A 6 1.19 -1.85 18.69
N SER A 7 2.26 -1.36 19.32
CA SER A 7 2.89 -0.08 18.95
C SER A 7 3.34 -0.07 17.47
N SER A 8 3.73 -1.23 16.94
CA SER A 8 4.07 -1.39 15.53
C SER A 8 2.85 -1.21 14.61
N ASP A 9 1.65 -1.58 15.03
CA ASP A 9 0.42 -1.38 14.25
C ASP A 9 0.04 0.11 14.18
N ALA A 10 0.17 0.83 15.30
CA ALA A 10 -0.01 2.27 15.35
C ALA A 10 1.02 2.98 14.45
N ALA A 11 2.29 2.59 14.54
CA ALA A 11 3.37 3.13 13.72
C ALA A 11 3.17 2.86 12.22
N ASN A 12 2.76 1.64 11.84
CA ASN A 12 2.42 1.33 10.44
C ASN A 12 1.23 2.16 9.94
N THR A 13 0.22 2.39 10.78
CA THR A 13 -0.93 3.23 10.45
C THR A 13 -0.50 4.69 10.25
N ALA A 14 0.40 5.20 11.08
CA ALA A 14 0.97 6.54 10.93
C ALA A 14 1.75 6.68 9.60
N VAL A 15 2.58 5.70 9.25
CA VAL A 15 3.30 5.67 7.96
C VAL A 15 2.32 5.67 6.78
N ARG A 16 1.26 4.86 6.84
CA ARG A 16 0.22 4.84 5.80
C ARG A 16 -0.51 6.18 5.69
N SER A 17 -0.84 6.80 6.81
CA SER A 17 -1.43 8.16 6.82
C SER A 17 -0.51 9.16 6.13
N PHE A 18 0.79 9.14 6.46
CA PHE A 18 1.79 9.98 5.82
C PHE A 18 1.89 9.74 4.30
N LEU A 19 2.05 8.49 3.86
CA LEU A 19 2.11 8.13 2.44
C LEU A 19 0.82 8.47 1.68
N THR A 20 -0.33 8.50 2.37
CA THR A 20 -1.58 9.03 1.80
C THR A 20 -1.46 10.52 1.56
N LYS A 21 -0.99 11.29 2.55
CA LYS A 21 -0.82 12.74 2.41
C LYS A 21 0.17 13.13 1.34
N VAL A 22 1.27 12.39 1.20
CA VAL A 22 2.22 12.60 0.09
C VAL A 22 1.56 12.26 -1.26
N GLY A 23 0.79 11.17 -1.34
CA GLY A 23 0.00 10.86 -2.55
C GLY A 23 -1.00 11.95 -2.92
N GLU A 24 -1.76 12.45 -1.94
CA GLU A 24 -2.74 13.54 -2.13
C GLU A 24 -2.06 14.86 -2.53
N TYR A 25 -0.85 15.13 -2.02
CA TYR A 25 -0.05 16.29 -2.40
C TYR A 25 0.28 16.27 -3.90
N TYR A 26 0.79 15.15 -4.43
CA TYR A 26 1.07 15.01 -5.86
C TYR A 26 -0.20 14.96 -6.72
N LEU A 27 -1.29 14.40 -6.20
CA LEU A 27 -2.57 14.36 -6.90
C LEU A 27 -3.26 15.74 -6.96
N GLY A 28 -2.92 16.65 -6.05
CA GLY A 28 -3.53 17.98 -5.92
C GLY A 28 -4.90 17.99 -5.23
N HIS A 29 -5.37 16.84 -4.72
CA HIS A 29 -6.62 16.75 -3.95
C HIS A 29 -6.67 15.48 -3.10
N SER A 30 -7.63 15.40 -2.18
CA SER A 30 -7.83 14.22 -1.33
C SER A 30 -8.19 12.97 -2.13
N PHE A 31 -7.74 11.80 -1.68
CA PHE A 31 -8.04 10.51 -2.32
C PHE A 31 -8.53 9.49 -1.31
N ASN A 32 -9.85 9.46 -1.10
CA ASN A 32 -10.51 8.50 -0.23
C ASN A 32 -11.33 7.52 -1.07
N THR A 33 -10.87 6.27 -1.17
CA THR A 33 -11.54 5.23 -1.97
C THR A 33 -12.85 4.72 -1.35
N GLY A 34 -13.14 5.07 -0.09
CA GLY A 34 -14.38 4.71 0.60
C GLY A 34 -15.53 5.70 0.38
N SER A 35 -15.28 6.92 -0.10
CA SER A 35 -16.32 7.95 -0.24
C SER A 35 -16.05 8.97 -1.35
N GLY A 36 -17.09 9.72 -1.74
CA GLY A 36 -16.99 10.86 -2.65
C GLY A 36 -16.30 10.56 -3.99
N LYS A 37 -15.50 11.52 -4.47
CA LYS A 37 -14.76 11.44 -5.74
C LYS A 37 -13.78 10.26 -5.77
N GLY A 38 -13.10 9.96 -4.65
CA GLY A 38 -12.13 8.87 -4.61
C GLY A 38 -12.78 7.49 -4.80
N LYS A 39 -13.98 7.27 -4.26
CA LYS A 39 -14.78 6.06 -4.53
C LYS A 39 -15.17 5.94 -5.99
N ALA A 40 -15.57 7.05 -6.63
CA ALA A 40 -15.90 7.06 -8.06
C ALA A 40 -14.66 6.79 -8.92
N THR A 41 -13.51 7.39 -8.60
CA THR A 41 -12.22 7.12 -9.25
C THR A 41 -11.85 5.64 -9.13
N TRP A 42 -11.99 5.05 -7.94
CA TRP A 42 -11.74 3.62 -7.76
C TRP A 42 -12.66 2.74 -8.61
N ALA A 43 -13.96 3.05 -8.64
CA ALA A 43 -14.92 2.33 -9.49
C ALA A 43 -14.54 2.39 -10.97
N ARG A 44 -14.19 3.58 -11.50
CA ARG A 44 -13.70 3.75 -12.87
C ARG A 44 -12.45 2.92 -13.15
N ILE A 45 -11.46 2.93 -12.25
CA ILE A 45 -10.24 2.14 -12.41
C ILE A 45 -10.59 0.66 -12.50
N ARG A 46 -11.40 0.17 -11.56
CA ARG A 46 -11.80 -1.24 -11.53
C ARG A 46 -12.61 -1.65 -12.77
N ASP A 47 -13.66 -0.91 -13.07
CA ASP A 47 -14.70 -1.32 -14.01
C ASP A 47 -14.39 -0.90 -15.45
N ASP A 48 -13.81 0.29 -15.67
CA ASP A 48 -13.60 0.82 -17.01
C ASP A 48 -12.17 0.55 -17.49
N VAL A 49 -11.17 0.87 -16.67
CA VAL A 49 -9.75 0.68 -17.04
C VAL A 49 -9.37 -0.80 -17.03
N PHE A 50 -9.76 -1.51 -15.97
CA PHE A 50 -9.46 -2.93 -15.83
C PHE A 50 -10.60 -3.85 -16.26
N SER A 51 -11.74 -3.31 -16.72
CA SER A 51 -12.85 -4.11 -17.26
C SER A 51 -13.45 -5.07 -16.23
N GLY A 52 -13.41 -4.72 -14.95
CA GLY A 52 -13.91 -5.55 -13.86
C GLY A 52 -13.09 -6.83 -13.62
N THR A 53 -11.82 -6.86 -14.03
CA THR A 53 -10.94 -8.04 -13.86
C THR A 53 -9.72 -7.75 -13.00
N CYS A 54 -9.13 -8.82 -12.47
CA CYS A 54 -7.89 -8.76 -11.70
C CYS A 54 -6.72 -8.32 -12.60
N CYS A 55 -5.91 -7.36 -12.13
CA CYS A 55 -4.75 -6.86 -12.85
C CYS A 55 -3.67 -7.94 -13.11
N TYR A 56 -3.62 -9.00 -12.28
CA TYR A 56 -2.64 -10.06 -12.40
C TYR A 56 -3.15 -11.27 -13.20
N CYS A 57 -4.29 -11.88 -12.83
CA CYS A 57 -4.79 -13.08 -13.52
C CYS A 57 -5.75 -12.78 -14.66
N GLY A 58 -6.20 -11.53 -14.85
CA GLY A 58 -7.12 -11.14 -15.91
C GLY A 58 -8.56 -11.69 -15.77
N GLU A 59 -8.86 -12.44 -14.71
CA GLU A 59 -10.19 -13.00 -14.47
C GLU A 59 -11.12 -12.00 -13.76
N ALA A 60 -12.41 -12.08 -14.08
CA ALA A 60 -13.45 -11.41 -13.34
C ALA A 60 -13.70 -12.13 -12.00
N HIS A 61 -13.95 -11.37 -10.94
CA HIS A 61 -14.29 -11.92 -9.63
C HIS A 61 -15.41 -11.11 -8.99
N ALA A 62 -16.24 -11.77 -8.17
CA ALA A 62 -17.34 -11.12 -7.45
C ALA A 62 -16.85 -9.95 -6.56
N VAL A 63 -15.65 -10.07 -6.01
CA VAL A 63 -15.00 -9.02 -5.21
C VAL A 63 -13.56 -8.85 -5.65
N LEU A 64 -13.23 -7.64 -6.11
CA LEU A 64 -11.87 -7.19 -6.37
C LEU A 64 -11.45 -6.23 -5.26
N GLN A 65 -10.26 -6.47 -4.71
CA GLN A 65 -9.64 -5.66 -3.68
C GLN A 65 -8.74 -4.60 -4.31
N ILE A 66 -8.45 -3.55 -3.54
CA ILE A 66 -7.41 -2.59 -3.89
C ILE A 66 -6.05 -3.25 -3.62
N GLU A 67 -5.26 -3.39 -4.66
CA GLU A 67 -3.83 -3.68 -4.58
C GLU A 67 -3.04 -2.40 -4.78
N HIS A 68 -1.97 -2.21 -4.00
CA HIS A 68 -1.01 -1.13 -4.22
C HIS A 68 0.22 -1.68 -4.96
N LEU A 69 0.44 -1.27 -6.21
CA LEU A 69 1.50 -1.80 -7.09
C LEU A 69 2.90 -1.61 -6.50
N LEU A 70 3.21 -0.41 -6.03
CA LEU A 70 4.25 -0.15 -5.04
C LEU A 70 3.62 -0.26 -3.65
N MET A 71 4.16 -1.11 -2.79
CA MET A 71 3.54 -1.40 -1.52
C MET A 71 3.43 -0.16 -0.63
N PHE A 72 2.24 0.02 -0.09
CA PHE A 72 1.89 1.10 0.83
C PHE A 72 2.33 0.78 2.26
N ASN A 73 3.66 0.76 2.44
CA ASN A 73 4.32 0.38 3.68
C ASN A 73 5.67 1.11 3.84
N ARG A 74 6.35 0.86 4.97
CA ARG A 74 7.65 1.46 5.31
C ARG A 74 8.85 0.84 4.59
N THR A 75 8.66 -0.06 3.61
CA THR A 75 9.78 -0.68 2.88
C THR A 75 9.83 -0.21 1.43
N GLU A 76 8.67 -0.11 0.77
CA GLU A 76 8.58 0.38 -0.62
C GLU A 76 8.11 1.84 -0.71
N TYR A 77 7.47 2.37 0.34
CA TYR A 77 7.01 3.76 0.39
C TYR A 77 6.07 4.16 -0.76
N GLY A 78 5.34 3.19 -1.34
CA GLY A 78 4.36 3.44 -2.38
C GLY A 78 3.25 4.36 -1.87
N LEU A 79 2.82 5.31 -2.68
CA LEU A 79 1.83 6.32 -2.27
C LEU A 79 0.40 5.80 -2.44
N HIS A 80 -0.53 6.26 -1.61
CA HIS A 80 -1.95 6.02 -1.88
C HIS A 80 -2.43 7.00 -2.96
N HIS A 81 -2.35 6.55 -4.21
CA HIS A 81 -2.60 7.36 -5.40
C HIS A 81 -3.36 6.53 -6.45
N PRO A 82 -4.25 7.12 -7.28
CA PRO A 82 -4.96 6.41 -8.34
C PRO A 82 -4.05 5.55 -9.23
N GLY A 83 -2.92 6.11 -9.67
CA GLY A 83 -1.93 5.39 -10.48
C GLY A 83 -1.12 4.31 -9.77
N ASN A 84 -1.20 4.21 -8.44
CA ASN A 84 -0.57 3.12 -7.69
C ASN A 84 -1.56 2.03 -7.27
N ILE A 85 -2.86 2.21 -7.51
CA ILE A 85 -3.86 1.22 -7.15
C ILE A 85 -4.39 0.48 -8.36
N ALA A 86 -4.63 -0.82 -8.20
CA ALA A 86 -5.22 -1.67 -9.24
C ALA A 86 -6.17 -2.72 -8.61
N PRO A 87 -7.16 -3.23 -9.36
CA PRO A 87 -8.02 -4.31 -8.89
C PRO A 87 -7.30 -5.63 -8.84
N CYS A 88 -7.38 -6.31 -7.70
CA CYS A 88 -6.75 -7.60 -7.49
C CYS A 88 -7.70 -8.57 -6.81
N CYS A 89 -7.74 -9.81 -7.27
CA CYS A 89 -8.52 -10.86 -6.63
C CYS A 89 -7.81 -11.37 -5.38
N LYS A 90 -8.58 -11.92 -4.42
CA LYS A 90 -8.03 -12.42 -3.15
C LYS A 90 -6.88 -13.45 -3.32
N PRO A 91 -6.91 -14.40 -4.29
CA PRO A 91 -5.77 -15.29 -4.55
C PRO A 91 -4.51 -14.55 -4.99
N CYS A 92 -4.62 -13.58 -5.90
CA CYS A 92 -3.48 -12.82 -6.40
C CYS A 92 -2.99 -11.74 -5.42
N ASN A 93 -3.83 -11.29 -4.49
CA ASN A 93 -3.48 -10.25 -3.51
C ASN A 93 -2.51 -10.74 -2.41
N LYS A 94 -1.98 -11.95 -2.57
CA LYS A 94 -0.91 -12.51 -1.74
C LYS A 94 0.38 -12.49 -2.55
N ARG A 95 1.17 -11.42 -2.39
CA ARG A 95 2.49 -11.36 -3.02
C ARG A 95 3.44 -12.39 -2.43
N GLU A 96 4.26 -12.97 -3.29
CA GLU A 96 5.32 -13.87 -2.90
C GLU A 96 6.41 -13.15 -2.11
N ARG A 97 7.07 -13.91 -1.23
CA ARG A 97 8.22 -13.43 -0.48
C ARG A 97 9.48 -14.05 -1.07
N LYS A 98 10.50 -13.23 -1.28
CA LYS A 98 11.86 -13.66 -1.59
C LYS A 98 12.52 -14.24 -0.34
N GLU A 99 13.61 -14.98 -0.53
CA GLU A 99 14.39 -15.60 0.56
C GLU A 99 14.84 -14.59 1.63
N GLY A 100 15.05 -13.33 1.26
CA GLY A 100 15.38 -12.22 2.16
C GLY A 100 14.21 -11.63 2.97
N LYS A 101 13.04 -12.28 3.00
CA LYS A 101 11.78 -11.78 3.62
C LYS A 101 11.23 -10.48 3.00
N THR A 102 11.81 -10.01 1.91
CA THR A 102 11.25 -8.92 1.09
C THR A 102 10.17 -9.48 0.18
N TYR A 103 9.18 -8.66 -0.17
CA TYR A 103 8.18 -9.06 -1.15
C TYR A 103 8.72 -8.94 -2.58
N THR A 104 8.11 -9.66 -3.51
CA THR A 104 8.31 -9.44 -4.95
C THR A 104 7.72 -8.09 -5.38
N SER A 105 8.35 -7.48 -6.39
CA SER A 105 7.75 -6.33 -7.07
C SER A 105 6.44 -6.75 -7.73
N TRP A 106 5.57 -5.80 -8.08
CA TRP A 106 4.33 -6.14 -8.80
C TRP A 106 4.60 -6.82 -10.14
N GLU A 107 5.72 -6.48 -10.81
CA GLU A 107 6.10 -7.07 -12.09
C GLU A 107 6.59 -8.51 -11.93
N GLU A 108 7.46 -8.76 -10.94
CA GLU A 108 7.89 -10.12 -10.58
C GLU A 108 6.69 -10.97 -10.13
N HIS A 109 5.78 -10.39 -9.35
CA HIS A 109 4.56 -11.07 -8.92
C HIS A 109 3.64 -11.40 -10.10
N LEU A 110 3.47 -10.47 -11.05
CA LEU A 110 2.74 -10.72 -12.28
C LEU A 110 3.35 -11.90 -13.06
N GLN A 111 4.66 -11.93 -13.20
CA GLN A 111 5.36 -13.03 -13.87
C GLN A 111 5.05 -14.37 -13.19
N VAL A 112 5.20 -14.43 -11.86
CA VAL A 112 4.89 -15.64 -11.08
C VAL A 112 3.43 -16.08 -11.24
N VAL A 113 2.47 -15.14 -11.25
CA VAL A 113 1.05 -15.45 -11.47
C VAL A 113 0.82 -16.02 -12.86
N CYS A 114 1.42 -15.45 -13.91
CA CYS A 114 1.31 -15.96 -15.27
C CYS A 114 1.93 -17.35 -15.41
N GLU A 115 3.13 -17.58 -14.86
CA GLU A 115 3.81 -18.88 -14.90
C GLU A 115 3.00 -19.98 -14.22
N ARG A 116 2.49 -19.72 -13.00
CA ARG A 116 1.66 -20.69 -12.25
C ARG A 116 0.38 -21.08 -12.97
N ARG A 117 -0.11 -20.22 -13.86
CA ARG A 117 -1.34 -20.45 -14.62
C ARG A 117 -1.06 -20.96 -16.03
N ASN A 118 0.19 -21.19 -16.42
CA ASN A 118 0.59 -21.51 -17.79
C ASN A 118 0.15 -20.42 -18.80
N GLU A 119 0.15 -19.16 -18.36
CA GLU A 119 -0.31 -17.98 -19.10
C GLU A 119 0.85 -17.00 -19.38
N SER A 120 2.10 -17.49 -19.45
CA SER A 120 3.28 -16.63 -19.67
C SER A 120 3.19 -15.79 -20.95
N TYR A 121 2.46 -16.26 -21.97
CA TYR A 121 2.18 -15.51 -23.20
C TYR A 121 1.33 -14.23 -22.98
N LEU A 122 0.61 -14.12 -21.85
CA LEU A 122 -0.18 -12.94 -21.47
C LEU A 122 0.59 -11.94 -20.61
N PHE A 123 1.82 -12.28 -20.19
CA PHE A 123 2.62 -11.45 -19.29
C PHE A 123 2.78 -10.02 -19.82
N GLU A 124 3.29 -9.87 -21.06
CA GLU A 124 3.53 -8.56 -21.66
C GLU A 124 2.23 -7.76 -21.84
N GLN A 125 1.13 -8.42 -22.23
CA GLN A 125 -0.17 -7.75 -22.37
C GLN A 125 -0.65 -7.18 -21.02
N ARG A 126 -0.55 -7.97 -19.94
CA ARG A 126 -0.98 -7.56 -18.60
C ARG A 126 -0.05 -6.49 -18.01
N LYS A 127 1.26 -6.65 -18.20
CA LYS A 127 2.27 -5.67 -17.80
C LYS A 127 2.02 -4.32 -18.48
N ASN A 128 1.81 -4.30 -19.79
CA ASN A 128 1.51 -3.08 -20.53
C ASN A 128 0.21 -2.42 -20.05
N LYS A 129 -0.83 -3.20 -19.72
CA LYS A 129 -2.06 -2.66 -19.14
C LYS A 129 -1.80 -1.93 -17.82
N ILE A 130 -0.98 -2.50 -16.94
CA ILE A 130 -0.60 -1.87 -15.67
C ILE A 130 0.25 -0.61 -15.90
N ILE A 131 1.26 -0.66 -16.77
CA ILE A 131 2.11 0.50 -17.09
C ILE A 131 1.27 1.64 -17.68
N ASN A 132 0.41 1.34 -18.64
CA ASN A 132 -0.48 2.33 -19.24
C ASN A 132 -1.40 2.98 -18.20
N HIS A 133 -1.89 2.20 -17.22
CA HIS A 133 -2.67 2.72 -16.10
C HIS A 133 -1.85 3.67 -15.21
N ILE A 134 -0.65 3.26 -14.79
CA ILE A 134 0.27 4.09 -13.97
C ILE A 134 0.51 5.44 -14.67
N THR A 135 0.82 5.41 -15.96
CA THR A 135 1.08 6.61 -16.77
C THR A 135 -0.18 7.46 -16.97
N ALA A 136 -1.32 6.85 -17.30
CA ALA A 136 -2.58 7.57 -17.54
C ALA A 136 -3.08 8.30 -16.28
N GLU A 137 -2.92 7.68 -15.12
CA GLU A 137 -3.26 8.27 -13.82
C GLU A 137 -2.19 9.23 -13.29
N LYS A 138 -1.08 9.41 -14.02
CA LYS A 138 0.03 10.32 -13.66
C LYS A 138 0.59 10.05 -12.27
N TYR A 139 0.88 8.78 -11.96
CA TYR A 139 1.62 8.49 -10.74
C TYR A 139 2.94 9.26 -10.73
N PRO A 140 3.32 9.94 -9.62
CA PRO A 140 4.51 10.79 -9.60
C PRO A 140 5.78 10.01 -9.90
N ASP A 141 6.56 10.51 -10.86
CA ASP A 141 7.91 10.05 -11.14
C ASP A 141 8.88 10.74 -10.18
N LEU A 142 8.99 10.17 -8.98
CA LEU A 142 9.80 10.71 -7.90
C LEU A 142 11.28 10.51 -8.20
N ASP A 143 12.10 11.54 -8.05
CA ASP A 143 13.55 11.40 -8.20
C ASP A 143 14.19 10.63 -7.02
N GLU A 144 15.49 10.35 -7.10
CA GLU A 144 16.20 9.64 -6.04
C GLU A 144 16.16 10.37 -4.69
N LYS A 145 16.24 11.70 -4.71
CA LYS A 145 16.25 12.53 -3.49
C LYS A 145 14.86 12.56 -2.86
N GLU A 146 13.81 12.68 -3.65
CA GLU A 146 12.41 12.65 -3.19
C GLU A 146 12.08 11.29 -2.57
N ARG A 147 12.44 10.18 -3.25
CA ARG A 147 12.28 8.83 -2.69
C ARG A 147 13.07 8.67 -1.39
N HIS A 148 14.30 9.18 -1.35
CA HIS A 148 15.13 9.15 -0.15
C HIS A 148 14.49 9.96 0.99
N ALA A 149 13.94 11.13 0.71
CA ALA A 149 13.28 11.97 1.71
C ALA A 149 12.05 11.28 2.30
N ILE A 150 11.17 10.71 1.45
CA ILE A 150 10.01 9.94 1.91
C ILE A 150 10.45 8.77 2.78
N ARG A 151 11.50 8.05 2.37
CA ARG A 151 12.08 6.96 3.15
C ARG A 151 12.54 7.41 4.54
N VAL A 152 13.31 8.50 4.62
CA VAL A 152 13.82 9.02 5.90
C VAL A 152 12.68 9.43 6.81
N ILE A 153 11.69 10.16 6.29
CA ILE A 153 10.53 10.63 7.06
C ILE A 153 9.66 9.46 7.52
N ALA A 154 9.35 8.50 6.64
CA ALA A 154 8.54 7.34 6.99
C ALA A 154 9.19 6.47 8.07
N ASN A 155 10.50 6.25 8.00
CA ASN A 155 11.21 5.49 9.04
C ASN A 155 11.30 6.28 10.36
N SER A 156 11.57 7.58 10.30
CA SER A 156 11.57 8.42 11.50
C SER A 156 10.20 8.44 12.18
N LEU A 157 9.12 8.59 11.40
CA LEU A 157 7.75 8.56 11.92
C LEU A 157 7.42 7.21 12.56
N TYR A 158 7.81 6.11 11.94
CA TYR A 158 7.61 4.78 12.47
C TYR A 158 8.27 4.60 13.84
N GLU A 159 9.56 4.94 13.97
CA GLU A 159 10.29 4.80 15.22
C GLU A 159 9.78 5.76 16.30
N ASN A 160 9.46 7.01 15.94
CA ASN A 160 8.93 7.98 16.89
C ASN A 160 7.60 7.53 17.51
N ILE A 161 6.66 6.99 16.72
CA ILE A 161 5.38 6.49 17.23
C ILE A 161 5.56 5.26 18.13
N LYS A 162 6.50 4.37 17.78
CA LYS A 162 6.85 3.23 18.65
C LYS A 162 7.40 3.70 19.99
N LEU A 163 8.38 4.60 19.98
CA LEU A 163 9.00 5.16 21.18
C LEU A 163 7.98 5.90 22.04
N GLU A 164 7.07 6.66 21.42
CA GLU A 164 6.04 7.41 22.15
C GLU A 164 5.06 6.47 22.88
N SER A 165 4.73 5.33 22.27
CA SER A 165 3.91 4.30 22.89
C SER A 165 4.61 3.70 24.13
N GLU A 166 5.92 3.44 24.04
CA GLU A 166 6.71 2.91 25.15
C GLU A 166 6.86 3.93 26.29
N LYS A 167 7.12 5.20 25.95
CA LYS A 167 7.17 6.30 26.92
C LYS A 167 5.86 6.45 27.67
N SER A 168 4.73 6.41 26.96
CA SER A 168 3.40 6.51 27.54
C SER A 168 3.14 5.40 28.57
N LEU A 169 3.52 4.15 28.24
CA LEU A 169 3.41 3.03 29.18
C LEU A 169 4.32 3.19 30.39
N ASN A 170 5.57 3.63 30.19
CA ASN A 170 6.51 3.85 31.29
C ASN A 170 6.03 4.96 32.24
N MET A 171 5.48 6.05 31.70
CA MET A 171 4.87 7.12 32.49
C MET A 171 3.68 6.59 33.30
N TYR A 172 2.82 5.78 32.69
CA TYR A 172 1.70 5.15 33.40
C TYR A 172 2.18 4.30 34.58
N LYS A 173 3.21 3.45 34.38
CA LYS A 173 3.79 2.61 35.44
C LYS A 173 4.34 3.44 36.61
N GLN A 174 5.06 4.52 36.31
CA GLN A 174 5.60 5.42 37.34
C GLN A 174 4.49 6.08 38.16
N LEU A 175 3.40 6.48 37.52
CA LEU A 175 2.23 7.04 38.19
C LEU A 175 1.51 6.00 39.04
N ASP A 176 1.35 4.77 38.53
CA ASP A 176 0.72 3.66 39.25
C ASP A 176 1.49 3.32 40.54
N GLU A 177 2.82 3.20 40.47
CA GLU A 177 3.69 3.03 41.65
C GLU A 177 3.54 4.16 42.68
N ALA A 178 3.36 5.39 42.22
CA ALA A 178 3.12 6.54 43.09
C ALA A 178 1.73 6.52 43.74
N PHE A 179 0.72 5.93 43.09
CA PHE A 179 -0.64 5.82 43.63
C PHE A 179 -0.84 4.63 44.57
N VAL A 180 -0.15 3.51 44.33
CA VAL A 180 -0.27 2.28 45.13
C VAL A 180 0.49 2.37 46.47
N ASN A 181 1.52 3.22 46.57
CA ASN A 181 2.23 3.50 47.84
C ASN A 181 1.44 4.45 48.78
N ARG A 182 0.11 4.29 48.86
CA ARG A 182 -0.75 4.93 49.87
C ARG A 182 -1.11 3.97 50.99
#